data_AF-A0A318CYB7-F1
#
_entry.id   AF-A0A318CYB7-F1
#
_cell.length_a   1.000
_cell.length_b   1.000
_cell.length_c   1.000
_cell.angle_alpha   90.00
_cell.angle_beta   90.00
_cell.angle_gamma   90.00
#
_symmetry.space_group_name_H-M   'P 1'
#
loop_
_entity.id
_entity.type
_entity.pdbx_description
1 polymer ?
#
loop_
_entity_poly.entity_id
_entity_poly.type
_entity_poly.pdbx_seq_one_letter_code
_entity_poly.pdbx_strand_id
1 'polypeptide(L)'
;MGRYSYFIKSAFIFIILSAFTYFIHFLIFRDPHHIFIYLVGDLGFLPLEVFLVVIIIERILSRRERQVMLQKLNMVVGAFFSEVGSRLLGDLLRHFDNRAEISSNLNVARDWKPVDFKQAAAYAYNLEIDLDCRKIDLEGLKAFLSQKRTFMLGLLENPNLMEHDRFTDLLWALTHLDEELEARPSLKDLPEKDLEHLAGDIQRMYDHLSSEWLDYVQHLRSNYPFLYSLVLRTHPFQEHPSAILV
;
A
#
# COMPACT_ATOMS: atom_id res chain seq x y z
N MET A 1 14.81 -32.12 0.87
CA MET A 1 16.13 -32.71 1.21
C MET A 1 17.33 -32.14 0.45
N GLY A 2 17.19 -31.56 -0.76
CA GLY A 2 18.35 -31.06 -1.52
C GLY A 2 19.06 -29.79 -0.98
N ARG A 3 18.35 -28.88 -0.30
CA ARG A 3 18.90 -27.57 0.11
C ARG A 3 19.96 -27.65 1.23
N TYR A 4 19.77 -28.55 2.20
CA TYR A 4 20.73 -28.77 3.28
C TYR A 4 22.02 -29.45 2.82
N SER A 5 21.96 -30.24 1.74
CA SER A 5 23.12 -30.94 1.19
C SER A 5 24.19 -29.97 0.66
N TYR A 6 23.78 -28.85 0.04
CA TYR A 6 24.72 -27.84 -0.45
C TYR A 6 25.42 -27.10 0.69
N PHE A 7 24.67 -26.73 1.73
CA PHE A 7 25.25 -26.06 2.90
C PHE A 7 26.30 -26.92 3.60
N ILE A 8 25.99 -28.20 3.82
CA ILE A 8 26.91 -29.15 4.47
C ILE A 8 28.17 -29.37 3.61
N LYS A 9 28.01 -29.51 2.28
CA LYS A 9 29.16 -29.65 1.37
C LYS A 9 30.05 -28.42 1.38
N SER A 10 29.47 -27.23 1.31
CA SER A 10 30.22 -25.98 1.36
C SER A 10 30.94 -25.80 2.70
N ALA A 11 30.29 -26.11 3.82
CA ALA A 11 30.91 -26.06 5.14
C ALA A 11 32.13 -26.99 5.21
N PHE A 12 32.01 -28.22 4.71
CA PHE A 12 33.11 -29.18 4.69
C PHE A 12 34.29 -28.70 3.82
N ILE A 13 34.00 -28.12 2.64
CA ILE A 13 35.03 -27.54 1.77
C ILE A 13 35.76 -26.40 2.48
N PHE A 14 35.04 -25.49 3.16
CA PHE A 14 35.67 -24.39 3.89
C PHE A 14 36.50 -24.87 5.07
N ILE A 15 36.06 -25.90 5.79
CA ILE A 15 36.85 -26.52 6.88
C ILE A 15 38.16 -27.11 6.33
N ILE A 16 38.09 -27.86 5.22
CA ILE A 16 39.28 -28.42 4.58
C ILE A 16 40.21 -27.32 4.10
N LEU A 17 39.67 -26.28 3.46
CA LEU A 17 40.46 -25.16 2.94
C LEU A 17 41.17 -24.42 4.09
N SER A 18 40.46 -24.15 5.19
CA SER A 18 41.02 -23.56 6.40
C SER A 18 42.15 -24.43 6.98
N ALA A 19 41.91 -25.73 7.18
CA ALA A 19 42.93 -26.66 7.67
C ALA A 19 44.16 -26.73 6.75
N PHE A 20 43.94 -26.73 5.44
CA PHE A 20 45.01 -26.72 4.43
C PHE A 20 45.83 -25.43 4.48
N THR A 21 45.19 -24.27 4.65
CA THR A 21 45.90 -22.99 4.78
C THR A 21 46.77 -22.94 6.05
N TYR A 22 46.25 -23.40 7.18
CA TYR A 22 47.04 -23.52 8.43
C TYR A 22 48.19 -24.52 8.29
N PHE A 23 47.99 -25.63 7.57
CA PHE A 23 49.03 -26.61 7.31
C PHE A 23 50.17 -26.04 6.45
N ILE A 24 49.86 -25.30 5.38
CA ILE A 24 50.87 -24.59 4.58
C ILE A 24 51.63 -23.57 5.44
N HIS A 25 50.91 -22.76 6.23
CA HIS A 25 51.54 -21.80 7.13
C HIS A 25 52.52 -22.48 8.09
N PHE A 26 52.13 -23.61 8.68
CA PHE A 26 53.01 -24.40 9.53
C PHE A 26 54.24 -24.94 8.79
N LEU A 27 54.11 -25.43 7.55
CA LEU A 27 55.26 -25.92 6.77
C LEU A 27 56.31 -24.83 6.49
N ILE A 28 55.87 -23.60 6.24
CA ILE A 28 56.73 -22.46 5.91
C ILE A 28 57.43 -21.92 7.17
N PHE A 29 56.67 -21.61 8.22
CA PHE A 29 57.17 -20.89 9.39
C PHE A 29 57.60 -21.81 10.53
N ARG A 30 57.10 -23.05 10.57
CA ARG A 30 57.35 -24.05 11.63
C ARG A 30 57.13 -23.54 13.06
N ASP A 31 56.30 -22.51 13.21
CA ASP A 31 55.97 -21.88 14.49
C ASP A 31 54.49 -22.12 14.84
N PRO A 32 54.20 -23.16 15.65
CA PRO A 32 52.83 -23.43 16.09
C PRO A 32 52.33 -22.43 17.14
N HIS A 33 53.22 -21.73 17.85
CA HIS A 33 52.84 -20.78 18.88
C HIS A 33 52.25 -19.51 18.25
N HIS A 34 52.86 -19.04 17.16
CA HIS A 34 52.34 -17.91 16.39
C HIS A 34 50.92 -18.19 15.86
N ILE A 35 50.69 -19.39 15.31
CA ILE A 35 49.37 -19.83 14.84
C ILE A 35 48.35 -19.82 15.99
N PHE A 36 48.75 -20.32 17.16
CA PHE A 36 47.86 -20.42 18.32
C PHE A 36 47.43 -19.05 18.86
N ILE A 37 48.34 -18.06 18.91
CA ILE A 37 48.00 -16.70 19.37
C ILE A 37 46.94 -16.07 18.46
N TYR A 38 47.10 -16.16 17.13
CA TYR A 38 46.09 -15.63 16.21
C TYR A 38 44.77 -16.40 16.28
N LEU A 39 44.81 -17.72 16.40
CA LEU A 39 43.60 -18.54 16.57
C LEU A 39 42.80 -18.09 17.81
N VAL A 40 43.47 -17.85 18.93
CA VAL A 40 42.82 -17.35 20.16
C VAL A 40 42.28 -15.92 19.96
N GLY A 41 43.01 -15.06 19.25
CA GLY A 41 42.55 -13.72 18.89
C GLY A 41 41.29 -13.74 18.04
N ASP A 42 41.26 -14.58 17.00
CA ASP A 42 40.11 -14.76 16.11
C ASP A 42 38.90 -15.32 16.88
N LEU A 43 39.12 -16.33 17.73
CA LEU A 43 38.07 -16.88 18.60
C LEU A 43 37.52 -15.85 19.59
N GLY A 44 38.37 -14.96 20.10
CA GLY A 44 37.96 -13.86 20.98
C GLY A 44 37.13 -12.79 20.27
N PHE A 45 37.37 -12.57 18.98
CA PHE A 45 36.63 -11.60 18.17
C PHE A 45 35.35 -12.15 17.55
N LEU A 46 35.25 -13.48 17.39
CA LEU A 46 34.12 -14.18 16.79
C LEU A 46 32.73 -13.73 17.31
N PRO A 47 32.50 -13.50 18.62
CA PRO A 47 31.21 -13.02 19.10
C PRO A 47 30.80 -11.67 18.49
N LEU A 48 31.75 -10.75 18.29
CA LEU A 48 31.49 -9.45 17.68
C LEU A 48 31.21 -9.60 16.18
N GLU A 49 31.98 -10.44 15.49
CA GLU A 49 31.80 -10.71 14.07
C GLU A 49 30.43 -11.32 13.78
N VAL A 50 30.05 -12.36 14.53
CA VAL A 50 28.73 -13.00 14.40
C VAL A 50 27.62 -12.00 14.69
N PHE A 51 27.74 -11.20 15.75
CA PHE A 51 26.75 -10.17 16.08
C PHE A 51 26.58 -9.13 14.95
N LEU A 52 27.69 -8.63 14.39
CA LEU A 52 27.66 -7.67 13.29
C LEU A 52 26.99 -8.27 12.05
N VAL A 53 27.38 -9.49 11.68
CA VAL A 53 26.81 -10.21 10.53
C VAL A 53 25.32 -10.45 10.73
N VAL A 54 24.90 -10.89 11.92
CA VAL A 54 23.48 -11.10 12.25
C VAL A 54 22.69 -9.81 12.13
N ILE A 55 23.15 -8.69 12.69
CA ILE A 55 22.45 -7.39 12.57
C ILE A 55 22.28 -6.96 11.11
N ILE A 56 23.33 -7.12 10.30
CA ILE A 56 23.28 -6.76 8.88
C ILE A 56 22.27 -7.64 8.15
N ILE A 57 22.30 -8.95 8.39
CA ILE A 57 21.37 -9.91 7.77
C ILE A 57 19.93 -9.62 8.20
N GLU A 58 19.67 -9.44 9.49
CA GLU A 58 18.36 -9.08 10.02
C GLU A 58 17.83 -7.82 9.36
N ARG A 59 18.64 -6.76 9.27
CA ARG A 59 18.22 -5.50 8.63
C ARG A 59 17.89 -5.67 7.16
N ILE A 60 18.63 -6.50 6.42
CA ILE A 60 18.34 -6.81 5.02
C ILE A 60 17.04 -7.62 4.91
N LEU A 61 16.85 -8.59 5.79
CA LEU A 61 15.68 -9.45 5.81
C LEU A 61 14.41 -8.65 6.14
N SER A 62 14.41 -7.87 7.21
CA SER A 62 13.27 -7.02 7.60
C SER A 62 12.91 -6.01 6.51
N ARG A 63 13.91 -5.46 5.78
CA ARG A 63 13.64 -4.57 4.64
C ARG A 63 12.91 -5.29 3.51
N ARG A 64 13.31 -6.52 3.18
CA ARG A 64 12.64 -7.34 2.15
C ARG A 64 11.23 -7.72 2.58
N GLU A 65 11.05 -8.14 3.84
CA GLU A 65 9.74 -8.48 4.39
C GLU A 65 8.79 -7.29 4.33
N ARG A 66 9.26 -6.10 4.74
CA ARG A 66 8.48 -4.86 4.62
C ARG A 66 8.10 -4.56 3.17
N GLN A 67 9.02 -4.69 2.21
CA GLN A 67 8.70 -4.48 0.79
C GLN A 67 7.64 -5.45 0.27
N VAL A 68 7.73 -6.73 0.65
CA VAL A 68 6.74 -7.74 0.26
C VAL A 68 5.37 -7.44 0.90
N MET A 69 5.36 -7.01 2.16
CA MET A 69 4.13 -6.58 2.85
C MET A 69 3.49 -5.39 2.13
N LEU A 70 4.27 -4.34 1.83
CA LEU A 70 3.79 -3.16 1.09
C LEU A 70 3.20 -3.53 -0.28
N GLN A 71 3.85 -4.45 -1.02
CA GLN A 71 3.33 -4.93 -2.30
C GLN A 71 1.99 -5.66 -2.14
N LYS A 72 1.88 -6.54 -1.15
CA LYS A 72 0.62 -7.25 -0.86
C LYS A 72 -0.49 -6.28 -0.48
N LEU A 73 -0.19 -5.27 0.33
CA LEU A 73 -1.16 -4.25 0.71
C LEU A 73 -1.64 -3.45 -0.51
N ASN A 74 -0.75 -3.08 -1.42
CA ASN A 74 -1.15 -2.41 -2.67
C ASN A 74 -2.04 -3.29 -3.56
N MET A 75 -1.90 -4.62 -3.51
CA MET A 75 -2.85 -5.52 -4.19
C MET A 75 -4.25 -5.47 -3.54
N VAL A 76 -4.32 -5.35 -2.21
CA VAL A 76 -5.58 -5.22 -1.46
C VAL A 76 -6.24 -3.87 -1.77
N VAL A 77 -5.48 -2.78 -1.76
CA VAL A 77 -5.95 -1.45 -2.17
C VAL A 77 -6.44 -1.48 -3.63
N GLY A 78 -5.72 -2.19 -4.51
CA GLY A 78 -6.15 -2.37 -5.89
C GLY A 78 -7.46 -3.15 -6.04
N ALA A 79 -7.68 -4.19 -5.24
CA ALA A 79 -8.95 -4.91 -5.20
C ALA A 79 -10.08 -3.98 -4.73
N PHE A 80 -9.84 -3.17 -3.70
CA PHE A 80 -10.80 -2.17 -3.22
C PHE A 80 -11.18 -1.16 -4.32
N PHE A 81 -10.20 -0.58 -5.03
CA PHE A 81 -10.50 0.38 -6.09
C PHE A 81 -11.18 -0.24 -7.31
N SER A 82 -10.92 -1.52 -7.59
CA SER A 82 -11.60 -2.25 -8.66
C SER A 82 -13.07 -2.54 -8.34
N GLU A 83 -13.39 -2.83 -7.08
CA GLU A 83 -14.73 -3.26 -6.65
C GLU A 83 -15.62 -2.12 -6.15
N VAL A 84 -15.03 -1.13 -5.49
CA VAL A 84 -15.75 -0.08 -4.75
C VAL A 84 -15.24 1.31 -5.13
N GLY A 85 -13.95 1.58 -4.89
CA GLY A 85 -13.44 2.95 -4.85
C GLY A 85 -13.59 3.73 -6.15
N SER A 86 -13.24 3.14 -7.30
CA SER A 86 -13.30 3.87 -8.59
C SER A 86 -14.74 4.20 -9.00
N ARG A 87 -15.68 3.29 -8.71
CA ARG A 87 -17.10 3.51 -8.97
C ARG A 87 -17.65 4.59 -8.05
N LEU A 88 -17.35 4.53 -6.76
CA LEU A 88 -17.81 5.50 -5.77
C LEU A 88 -17.30 6.92 -6.08
N LEU A 89 -16.02 7.05 -6.47
CA LEU A 89 -15.46 8.31 -6.95
C LEU A 89 -16.24 8.90 -8.12
N GLY A 90 -16.53 8.09 -9.13
CA GLY A 90 -17.20 8.54 -10.36
C GLY A 90 -18.69 8.79 -10.19
N ASP A 91 -19.39 7.97 -9.40
CA ASP A 91 -20.82 8.12 -9.15
C ASP A 91 -21.08 9.40 -8.32
N LEU A 92 -20.31 9.64 -7.25
CA LEU A 92 -20.47 10.84 -6.41
C LEU A 92 -20.05 12.13 -7.12
N LEU A 93 -18.97 12.11 -7.92
CA LEU A 93 -18.48 13.29 -8.65
C LEU A 93 -19.54 13.93 -9.54
N ARG A 94 -20.51 13.15 -10.04
CA ARG A 94 -21.60 13.66 -10.89
C ARG A 94 -22.53 14.62 -10.14
N HIS A 95 -22.59 14.51 -8.82
CA HIS A 95 -23.49 15.28 -7.95
C HIS A 95 -22.82 16.52 -7.34
N PHE A 96 -21.51 16.70 -7.54
CA PHE A 96 -20.78 17.86 -7.02
C PHE A 96 -20.90 19.04 -7.98
N ASP A 97 -21.23 20.21 -7.47
CA ASP A 97 -21.41 21.42 -8.29
C ASP A 97 -20.06 21.93 -8.82
N ASN A 98 -18.97 21.74 -8.06
CA ASN A 98 -17.60 22.07 -8.45
C ASN A 98 -16.85 20.92 -9.15
N ARG A 99 -17.55 19.92 -9.69
CA ARG A 99 -16.93 18.74 -10.35
C ARG A 99 -15.88 19.05 -11.41
N ALA A 100 -16.05 20.16 -12.15
CA ALA A 100 -15.12 20.53 -13.22
C ALA A 100 -13.74 20.91 -12.66
N GLU A 101 -13.73 21.60 -11.52
CA GLU A 101 -12.51 21.96 -10.81
C GLU A 101 -11.82 20.71 -10.25
N ILE A 102 -12.58 19.85 -9.57
CA ILE A 102 -12.08 18.59 -9.01
C ILE A 102 -11.49 17.72 -10.11
N SER A 103 -12.22 17.50 -11.20
CA SER A 103 -11.72 16.75 -12.37
C SER A 103 -10.45 17.37 -12.92
N SER A 104 -10.35 18.69 -13.05
CA SER A 104 -9.15 19.33 -13.62
C SER A 104 -7.88 19.08 -12.80
N ASN A 105 -7.99 19.07 -11.47
CA ASN A 105 -6.86 18.85 -10.56
C ASN A 105 -6.52 17.36 -10.38
N LEU A 106 -7.51 16.47 -10.55
CA LEU A 106 -7.37 15.03 -10.31
C LEU A 106 -7.29 14.19 -11.60
N ASN A 107 -7.29 14.83 -12.79
CA ASN A 107 -7.19 14.16 -14.08
C ASN A 107 -5.76 13.71 -14.38
N VAL A 108 -5.42 12.51 -13.89
CA VAL A 108 -4.10 11.90 -14.03
C VAL A 108 -3.74 11.73 -15.51
N ALA A 109 -2.62 12.33 -15.92
CA ALA A 109 -2.11 12.22 -17.28
C ALA A 109 -0.86 11.32 -17.36
N ARG A 110 -0.54 10.84 -18.58
CA ARG A 110 0.58 9.92 -18.81
C ARG A 110 1.94 10.52 -18.41
N ASP A 111 2.10 11.83 -18.55
CA ASP A 111 3.32 12.59 -18.35
C ASP A 111 3.51 13.10 -16.91
N TRP A 112 2.51 12.93 -16.03
CA TRP A 112 2.62 13.26 -14.61
C TRP A 112 3.90 12.70 -14.01
N LYS A 113 4.56 13.42 -13.14
CA LYS A 113 5.76 13.06 -12.36
C LYS A 113 5.37 12.89 -10.89
N PRO A 114 6.25 12.32 -10.05
CA PRO A 114 5.98 12.21 -8.61
C PRO A 114 5.56 13.52 -7.93
N VAL A 115 6.00 14.68 -8.45
CA VAL A 115 5.61 15.99 -7.91
C VAL A 115 4.15 16.35 -8.23
N ASP A 116 3.64 15.94 -9.40
CA ASP A 116 2.26 16.22 -9.83
C ASP A 116 1.28 15.40 -9.00
N PHE A 117 1.60 14.11 -8.76
CA PHE A 117 0.84 13.27 -7.82
C PHE A 117 0.80 13.89 -6.41
N LYS A 118 1.93 14.41 -5.92
CA LYS A 118 1.99 15.04 -4.60
C LYS A 118 1.14 16.32 -4.53
N GLN A 119 1.12 17.13 -5.60
CA GLN A 119 0.27 18.32 -5.67
C GLN A 119 -1.21 17.95 -5.70
N ALA A 120 -1.60 16.98 -6.55
CA ALA A 120 -2.96 16.49 -6.61
C ALA A 120 -3.41 15.86 -5.28
N ALA A 121 -2.52 15.13 -4.59
CA ALA A 121 -2.84 14.51 -3.30
C ALA A 121 -3.01 15.55 -2.18
N ALA A 122 -2.23 16.62 -2.21
CA ALA A 122 -2.39 17.74 -1.28
C ALA A 122 -3.71 18.50 -1.53
N TYR A 123 -4.13 18.65 -2.79
CA TYR A 123 -5.44 19.18 -3.15
C TYR A 123 -6.57 18.26 -2.67
N ALA A 124 -6.47 16.95 -2.94
CA ALA A 124 -7.45 15.95 -2.51
C ALA A 124 -7.62 15.85 -0.99
N TYR A 125 -6.56 16.14 -0.22
CA TYR A 125 -6.63 16.10 1.25
C TYR A 125 -7.41 17.26 1.87
N ASN A 126 -7.53 18.39 1.17
CA ASN A 126 -8.31 19.55 1.61
C ASN A 126 -9.37 19.89 0.57
N LEU A 127 -10.01 18.87 0.01
CA LEU A 127 -10.96 19.06 -1.06
C LEU A 127 -12.20 19.77 -0.51
N GLU A 128 -12.45 20.99 -1.00
CA GLU A 128 -13.72 21.65 -0.77
C GLU A 128 -14.71 21.07 -1.76
N ILE A 129 -15.68 20.29 -1.29
CA ILE A 129 -16.73 19.71 -2.14
C ILE A 129 -17.99 20.56 -1.98
N ASP A 130 -18.48 21.11 -3.10
CA ASP A 130 -19.79 21.74 -3.13
C ASP A 130 -20.85 20.66 -3.35
N LEU A 131 -21.42 20.19 -2.24
CA LEU A 131 -22.33 19.06 -2.18
C LEU A 131 -23.70 19.47 -1.62
N ASP A 132 -24.73 19.26 -2.42
CA ASP A 132 -26.12 19.19 -1.96
C ASP A 132 -26.56 17.72 -1.85
N CYS A 133 -26.68 17.21 -0.62
CA CYS A 133 -27.12 15.84 -0.34
C CYS A 133 -28.49 15.49 -0.96
N ARG A 134 -29.35 16.49 -1.24
CA ARG A 134 -30.66 16.26 -1.88
C ARG A 134 -30.52 15.84 -3.34
N LYS A 135 -29.38 16.13 -3.97
CA LYS A 135 -29.07 15.71 -5.35
C LYS A 135 -28.53 14.27 -5.42
N ILE A 136 -28.15 13.68 -4.30
CA ILE A 136 -27.61 12.31 -4.22
C ILE A 136 -28.75 11.32 -4.02
N ASP A 137 -28.69 10.19 -4.75
CA ASP A 137 -29.50 9.02 -4.45
C ASP A 137 -28.94 8.28 -3.23
N LEU A 138 -29.29 8.75 -2.03
CA LEU A 138 -28.83 8.16 -0.76
C LEU A 138 -29.29 6.71 -0.57
N GLU A 139 -30.47 6.35 -1.09
CA GLU A 139 -30.96 4.96 -1.06
C GLU A 139 -30.13 4.06 -1.98
N GLY A 140 -29.78 4.56 -3.18
CA GLY A 140 -28.86 3.89 -4.09
C GLY A 140 -27.46 3.71 -3.49
N LEU A 141 -26.94 4.72 -2.79
CA LEU A 141 -25.68 4.66 -2.07
C LEU A 141 -25.73 3.62 -0.95
N LYS A 142 -26.77 3.64 -0.12
CA LYS A 142 -27.02 2.64 0.93
C LYS A 142 -27.04 1.22 0.36
N ALA A 143 -27.81 1.00 -0.71
CA ALA A 143 -27.89 -0.30 -1.35
C ALA A 143 -26.53 -0.79 -1.89
N PHE A 144 -25.74 0.12 -2.48
CA PHE A 144 -24.40 -0.18 -2.97
C PHE A 144 -23.43 -0.55 -1.84
N LEU A 145 -23.37 0.25 -0.76
CA LEU A 145 -22.48 -0.01 0.36
C LEU A 145 -22.86 -1.30 1.10
N SER A 146 -24.16 -1.52 1.33
CA SER A 146 -24.69 -2.74 1.94
C SER A 146 -24.31 -3.99 1.12
N GLN A 147 -24.39 -3.92 -0.22
CA GLN A 147 -23.94 -5.01 -1.09
C GLN A 147 -22.44 -5.31 -0.96
N LYS A 148 -21.63 -4.30 -0.67
CA LYS A 148 -20.17 -4.42 -0.56
C LYS A 148 -19.69 -4.62 0.88
N ARG A 149 -20.59 -4.66 1.88
CA ARG A 149 -20.26 -4.78 3.31
C ARG A 149 -19.38 -5.97 3.64
N THR A 150 -19.73 -7.18 3.18
CA THR A 150 -18.92 -8.38 3.40
C THR A 150 -17.53 -8.26 2.80
N PHE A 151 -17.40 -7.62 1.63
CA PHE A 151 -16.12 -7.37 1.01
C PHE A 151 -15.27 -6.40 1.85
N MET A 152 -15.86 -5.27 2.30
CA MET A 152 -15.18 -4.28 3.14
C MET A 152 -14.72 -4.88 4.48
N LEU A 153 -15.56 -5.68 5.14
CA LEU A 153 -15.21 -6.40 6.37
C LEU A 153 -14.04 -7.37 6.14
N GLY A 154 -14.04 -8.10 5.02
CA GLY A 154 -12.93 -8.98 4.65
C GLY A 154 -11.61 -8.23 4.38
N LEU A 155 -11.66 -6.96 3.98
CA LEU A 155 -10.45 -6.12 3.91
C LEU A 155 -9.92 -5.84 5.31
N LEU A 156 -10.77 -5.39 6.24
CA LEU A 156 -10.42 -5.05 7.62
C LEU A 156 -9.82 -6.22 8.43
N GLU A 157 -10.13 -7.46 8.04
CA GLU A 157 -9.52 -8.67 8.64
C GLU A 157 -8.03 -8.83 8.30
N ASN A 158 -7.48 -8.08 7.34
CA ASN A 158 -6.08 -8.17 6.98
C ASN A 158 -5.18 -7.52 8.06
N PRO A 159 -4.30 -8.28 8.74
CA PRO A 159 -3.51 -7.75 9.84
C PRO A 159 -2.48 -6.68 9.40
N ASN A 160 -2.11 -6.64 8.12
CA ASN A 160 -1.14 -5.66 7.61
C ASN A 160 -1.78 -4.29 7.30
N LEU A 161 -3.11 -4.20 7.32
CA LEU A 161 -3.84 -2.96 7.02
C LEU A 161 -3.61 -1.92 8.13
N MET A 162 -3.53 -2.36 9.38
CA MET A 162 -3.29 -1.54 10.58
C MET A 162 -1.93 -0.83 10.60
N GLU A 163 -0.98 -1.19 9.73
CA GLU A 163 0.29 -0.47 9.56
C GLU A 163 0.20 0.69 8.55
N HIS A 164 -0.95 0.85 7.88
CA HIS A 164 -1.23 1.90 6.90
C HIS A 164 -2.38 2.79 7.37
N ASP A 165 -2.01 3.92 7.98
CA ASP A 165 -2.95 4.87 8.57
C ASP A 165 -4.00 5.35 7.54
N ARG A 166 -3.57 5.71 6.32
CA ARG A 166 -4.45 6.34 5.31
C ARG A 166 -5.54 5.42 4.75
N PHE A 167 -5.18 4.20 4.34
CA PHE A 167 -6.17 3.26 3.79
C PHE A 167 -7.12 2.76 4.88
N THR A 168 -6.62 2.65 6.11
CA THR A 168 -7.44 2.33 7.29
C THR A 168 -8.44 3.45 7.58
N ASP A 169 -8.01 4.72 7.55
CA ASP A 169 -8.89 5.88 7.70
C ASP A 169 -9.98 5.92 6.62
N LEU A 170 -9.64 5.60 5.37
CA LEU A 170 -10.61 5.48 4.27
C LEU A 170 -11.65 4.41 4.58
N LEU A 171 -11.22 3.21 4.97
CA LEU A 171 -12.16 2.13 5.30
C LEU A 171 -13.07 2.54 6.47
N TRP A 172 -12.54 3.19 7.51
CA TRP A 172 -13.33 3.70 8.63
C TRP A 172 -14.36 4.74 8.20
N ALA A 173 -13.96 5.74 7.39
CA ALA A 173 -14.87 6.76 6.90
C ALA A 173 -16.00 6.15 6.05
N LEU A 174 -15.67 5.16 5.22
CA LEU A 174 -16.64 4.46 4.39
C LEU A 174 -17.59 3.57 5.19
N THR A 175 -17.09 2.81 6.17
CA THR A 175 -17.93 1.97 7.04
C THR A 175 -18.80 2.82 7.96
N HIS A 176 -18.29 3.95 8.45
CA HIS A 176 -19.08 4.89 9.24
C HIS A 176 -20.26 5.45 8.42
N LEU A 177 -20.02 5.84 7.17
CA LEU A 177 -21.09 6.28 6.27
C LEU A 177 -22.12 5.17 6.00
N ASP A 178 -21.67 3.92 5.80
CA ASP A 178 -22.57 2.76 5.68
C ASP A 178 -23.43 2.56 6.94
N GLU A 179 -22.84 2.67 8.14
CA GLU A 179 -23.55 2.55 9.42
C GLU A 179 -24.60 3.64 9.61
N GLU A 180 -24.25 4.91 9.32
CA GLU A 180 -25.19 6.04 9.40
C GLU A 180 -26.36 5.86 8.41
N LEU A 181 -26.10 5.45 7.17
CA LEU A 181 -27.16 5.19 6.19
C LEU A 181 -28.04 3.99 6.58
N GLU A 182 -27.44 2.94 7.13
CA GLU A 182 -28.17 1.73 7.56
C GLU A 182 -29.09 1.99 8.75
N ALA A 183 -28.60 2.77 9.73
CA ALA A 183 -29.33 3.11 10.95
C ALA A 183 -30.62 3.89 10.69
N ARG A 184 -30.74 4.55 9.53
CA ARG A 184 -31.92 5.32 9.13
C ARG A 184 -32.97 4.43 8.46
N PRO A 185 -34.21 4.37 8.98
CA PRO A 185 -35.30 3.59 8.36
C PRO A 185 -35.75 4.12 7.00
N SER A 186 -35.55 5.41 6.75
CA SER A 186 -35.87 6.10 5.50
C SER A 186 -34.83 7.17 5.26
N LEU A 187 -34.33 7.29 4.04
CA LEU A 187 -33.45 8.38 3.60
C LEU A 187 -34.21 9.45 2.81
N LYS A 188 -35.55 9.35 2.77
CA LYS A 188 -36.44 10.36 2.19
C LYS A 188 -36.79 11.44 3.20
N ASP A 189 -36.85 12.68 2.72
CA ASP A 189 -37.32 13.86 3.47
C ASP A 189 -36.61 14.04 4.82
N LEU A 190 -35.31 13.79 4.85
CA LEU A 190 -34.49 13.96 6.05
C LEU A 190 -34.48 15.44 6.50
N PRO A 191 -34.46 15.70 7.82
CA PRO A 191 -34.25 17.05 8.35
C PRO A 191 -32.95 17.68 7.84
N GLU A 192 -32.92 19.00 7.76
CA GLU A 192 -31.76 19.72 7.21
C GLU A 192 -30.45 19.39 7.93
N LYS A 193 -30.49 19.28 9.26
CA LYS A 193 -29.32 18.93 10.06
C LYS A 193 -28.77 17.54 9.75
N ASP A 194 -29.64 16.59 9.42
CA ASP A 194 -29.22 15.24 9.02
C ASP A 194 -28.59 15.26 7.63
N LEU A 195 -29.13 16.06 6.70
CA LEU A 195 -28.54 16.25 5.38
C LEU A 195 -27.16 16.92 5.45
N GLU A 196 -26.99 17.95 6.28
CA GLU A 196 -25.71 18.61 6.54
C GLU A 196 -24.69 17.65 7.16
N HIS A 197 -25.12 16.80 8.10
CA HIS A 197 -24.27 15.79 8.71
C HIS A 197 -23.77 14.76 7.68
N LEU A 198 -24.69 14.19 6.90
CA LEU A 198 -24.35 13.24 5.84
C LEU A 198 -23.46 13.87 4.76
N ALA A 199 -23.64 15.17 4.47
CA ALA A 199 -22.76 15.88 3.54
C ALA A 199 -21.32 15.90 4.06
N GLY A 200 -21.14 16.19 5.35
CA GLY A 200 -19.83 16.15 6.01
C GLY A 200 -19.19 14.76 6.02
N ASP A 201 -19.98 13.70 6.20
CA ASP A 201 -19.45 12.33 6.17
C ASP A 201 -19.11 11.86 4.74
N ILE A 202 -19.91 12.22 3.74
CA ILE A 202 -19.59 11.99 2.33
C ILE A 202 -18.32 12.75 1.93
N GLN A 203 -18.19 14.01 2.35
CA GLN A 203 -16.98 14.79 2.09
C GLN A 203 -15.75 14.14 2.71
N ARG A 204 -15.79 13.82 4.02
CA ARG A 204 -14.67 13.17 4.72
C ARG A 204 -14.25 11.88 4.03
N MET A 205 -15.21 11.04 3.66
CA MET A 205 -14.94 9.79 2.95
C MET A 205 -14.36 10.04 1.55
N TYR A 206 -14.88 11.02 0.80
CA TYR A 206 -14.40 11.34 -0.54
C TYR A 206 -12.98 11.92 -0.55
N ASP A 207 -12.61 12.72 0.46
CA ASP A 207 -11.26 13.27 0.64
C ASP A 207 -10.24 12.14 0.83
N HIS A 208 -10.53 11.22 1.75
CA HIS A 208 -9.72 10.02 1.96
C HIS A 208 -9.66 9.15 0.69
N LEU A 209 -10.79 8.97 0.02
CA LEU A 209 -10.91 8.11 -1.15
C LEU A 209 -10.11 8.64 -2.34
N SER A 210 -10.22 9.94 -2.61
CA SER A 210 -9.54 10.61 -3.71
C SER A 210 -8.03 10.70 -3.46
N SER A 211 -7.61 10.98 -2.22
CA SER A 211 -6.18 11.02 -1.92
C SER A 211 -5.53 9.64 -1.93
N GLU A 212 -6.18 8.61 -1.40
CA GLU A 212 -5.66 7.24 -1.44
C GLU A 212 -5.62 6.71 -2.88
N TRP A 213 -6.59 7.11 -3.71
CA TRP A 213 -6.60 6.77 -5.12
C TRP A 213 -5.36 7.31 -5.85
N LEU A 214 -4.96 8.54 -5.58
CA LEU A 214 -3.75 9.12 -6.18
C LEU A 214 -2.47 8.39 -5.76
N ASP A 215 -2.34 8.05 -4.47
CA ASP A 215 -1.21 7.28 -3.95
C ASP A 215 -1.16 5.88 -4.61
N TYR A 216 -2.32 5.22 -4.73
CA TYR A 216 -2.45 3.95 -5.43
C TYR A 216 -2.06 4.05 -6.91
N VAL A 217 -2.54 5.06 -7.63
CA VAL A 217 -2.22 5.26 -9.05
C VAL A 217 -0.74 5.58 -9.26
N GLN A 218 -0.12 6.36 -8.37
CA GLN A 218 1.32 6.58 -8.37
C GLN A 218 2.10 5.28 -8.15
N HIS A 219 1.62 4.42 -7.24
CA HIS A 219 2.20 3.10 -7.01
C HIS A 219 2.10 2.21 -8.25
N LEU A 220 0.94 2.17 -8.91
CA LEU A 220 0.73 1.42 -10.15
C LEU A 220 1.68 1.87 -11.25
N ARG A 221 1.88 3.18 -11.41
CA ARG A 221 2.81 3.70 -12.41
C ARG A 221 4.22 3.13 -12.28
N SER A 222 4.69 2.99 -11.05
CA SER A 222 6.06 2.56 -10.76
C SER A 222 6.24 1.04 -10.79
N ASN A 223 5.22 0.30 -10.33
CA ASN A 223 5.35 -1.15 -10.06
C ASN A 223 4.51 -2.02 -11.00
N TYR A 224 3.43 -1.49 -11.57
CA TYR A 224 2.47 -2.22 -12.41
C TYR A 224 2.03 -1.39 -13.63
N PRO A 225 2.93 -1.11 -14.60
CA PRO A 225 2.63 -0.22 -15.73
C PRO A 225 1.42 -0.64 -16.59
N PHE A 226 1.11 -1.93 -16.62
CA PHE A 226 -0.06 -2.46 -17.34
C PHE A 226 -1.38 -2.06 -16.67
N LEU A 227 -1.45 -2.06 -15.33
CA LEU A 227 -2.61 -1.56 -14.59
C LEU A 227 -2.72 -0.04 -14.71
N TYR A 228 -1.60 0.67 -14.62
CA TYR A 228 -1.57 2.12 -14.81
C TYR A 228 -2.10 2.53 -16.18
N SER A 229 -1.74 1.79 -17.23
CA SER A 229 -2.25 2.00 -18.58
C SER A 229 -3.78 1.91 -18.67
N LEU A 230 -4.40 0.95 -17.96
CA LEU A 230 -5.86 0.84 -17.89
C LEU A 230 -6.47 2.04 -17.16
N VAL A 231 -5.94 2.37 -15.97
CA VAL A 231 -6.41 3.50 -15.16
C VAL A 231 -6.40 4.80 -15.97
N LEU A 232 -5.32 5.08 -16.70
CA LEU A 232 -5.19 6.27 -17.57
C LEU A 232 -6.29 6.41 -18.64
N ARG A 233 -7.06 5.37 -18.92
CA ARG A 233 -8.15 5.43 -19.90
C ARG A 233 -9.55 5.33 -19.28
N THR A 234 -9.65 4.90 -18.02
CA THR A 234 -10.93 4.55 -17.41
C THR A 234 -11.18 5.24 -16.08
N HIS A 235 -10.28 6.11 -15.61
CA HIS A 235 -10.43 6.71 -14.30
C HIS A 235 -11.60 7.72 -14.25
N PRO A 236 -12.24 7.87 -13.07
CA PRO A 236 -13.52 8.60 -12.94
C PRO A 236 -13.43 10.10 -13.23
N PHE A 237 -12.24 10.69 -13.11
CA PHE A 237 -12.01 12.13 -13.37
C PHE A 237 -11.89 12.50 -14.85
N GLN A 238 -11.89 11.52 -15.77
CA GLN A 238 -11.88 11.81 -17.21
C GLN A 238 -13.27 12.24 -17.70
N GLU A 239 -13.29 13.13 -18.68
CA GLU A 239 -14.54 13.54 -19.34
C GLU A 239 -15.18 12.36 -20.11
N HIS A 240 -14.35 11.55 -20.77
CA HIS A 240 -14.79 10.43 -21.61
C HIS A 240 -13.96 9.16 -21.37
N PRO A 241 -14.18 8.44 -20.25
CA PRO A 241 -13.47 7.21 -19.96
C PRO A 241 -13.84 6.11 -20.96
N SER A 242 -12.85 5.42 -21.51
CA SER A 242 -13.02 4.30 -22.45
C SER A 242 -11.96 3.22 -22.23
N ALA A 243 -12.39 1.97 -22.08
CA ALA A 243 -11.46 0.84 -21.97
C ALA A 243 -10.82 0.45 -23.31
N ILE A 244 -11.36 0.94 -24.43
CA ILE A 244 -10.96 0.57 -25.79
C ILE A 244 -9.67 1.30 -26.18
N LEU A 245 -8.72 0.56 -26.76
CA LEU A 245 -7.55 1.15 -27.40
C LEU A 245 -7.97 1.69 -28.78
N VAL A 246 -7.97 3.01 -28.93
CA VAL A 246 -8.14 3.70 -30.22
C VAL A 246 -6.77 3.98 -30.82
#